data_AF-A0AAW2VHX6-F1
#
_entry.id   AF-A0AAW2VHX6-F1
#
_cell.length_a   1.000
_cell.length_b   1.000
_cell.length_c   1.000
_cell.angle_alpha   90.00
_cell.angle_beta   90.00
_cell.angle_gamma   90.00
#
_symmetry.space_group_name_H-M   'P 1'
#
loop_
_entity.id
_entity.type
_entity.pdbx_description
1 polymer ?
#
loop_
_entity_poly.entity_id
_entity_poly.type
_entity_poly.pdbx_seq_one_letter_code
_entity_poly.pdbx_strand_id
1 'polypeptide(L)'
;MADELPLNCRTPAIAEYDGTTDPMEHLSRFENAALLHRYTDGIKCRVFVTTFARAAQQWFNQLPVGAIGNFQEFRSLFLHQFASSRKLRKTELSLFVVRQKDDEPLKEYYKDLILQHWKCPLPHKN
;
A
#
# COMPACT_ATOMS: atom_id res chain seq x y z
N MET A 1 -25.66 16.08 9.31
CA MET A 1 -25.95 16.47 7.92
C MET A 1 -24.99 15.69 7.04
N ALA A 2 -25.49 14.70 6.30
CA ALA A 2 -24.66 13.91 5.40
C ALA A 2 -24.41 14.74 4.14
N ASP A 3 -23.14 14.99 3.84
CA ASP A 3 -22.70 15.59 2.58
C ASP A 3 -23.06 14.58 1.47
N GLU A 4 -24.19 14.81 0.79
CA GLU A 4 -24.59 13.99 -0.34
C GLU A 4 -23.52 14.11 -1.43
N LEU A 5 -22.99 12.97 -1.89
CA LEU A 5 -22.06 12.95 -3.01
C LEU A 5 -22.84 13.50 -4.21
N PRO A 6 -22.42 14.62 -4.84
CA PRO A 6 -23.03 15.02 -6.08
C PRO A 6 -22.88 13.86 -7.07
N LEU A 7 -23.95 13.50 -7.78
CA LEU A 7 -23.97 12.42 -8.79
C LEU A 7 -22.92 12.61 -9.93
N ASN A 8 -22.21 13.75 -9.94
CA ASN A 8 -21.09 14.09 -10.83
C ASN A 8 -19.73 14.12 -10.11
N CYS A 9 -19.58 13.45 -8.95
CA CYS A 9 -18.26 13.07 -8.47
C CYS A 9 -17.67 12.10 -9.50
N ARG A 10 -17.02 12.65 -10.52
CA ARG A 10 -16.25 11.90 -11.50
C ARG A 10 -15.29 11.04 -10.71
N THR A 11 -15.62 9.76 -10.55
CA THR A 11 -14.70 8.79 -9.97
C THR A 11 -13.41 8.96 -10.75
N PRO A 12 -12.33 9.41 -10.10
CA PRO A 12 -11.09 9.60 -10.81
C PRO A 12 -10.74 8.26 -11.44
N ALA A 13 -10.26 8.27 -12.69
CA ALA A 13 -9.89 7.06 -13.44
C ALA A 13 -8.62 6.44 -12.84
N ILE A 14 -8.72 6.00 -11.59
CA ILE A 14 -7.67 5.33 -10.84
C ILE A 14 -7.93 3.85 -10.98
N ALA A 15 -6.87 3.10 -11.29
CA ALA A 15 -6.93 1.66 -11.32
C ALA A 15 -7.36 1.10 -9.96
N GLU A 16 -8.10 0.00 -9.98
CA GLU A 16 -8.50 -0.68 -8.76
C GLU A 16 -7.28 -1.21 -8.00
N TYR A 17 -7.34 -1.12 -6.68
CA TYR A 17 -6.33 -1.63 -5.76
C TYR A 17 -6.78 -2.97 -5.20
N ASP A 18 -6.13 -4.04 -5.63
CA ASP A 18 -6.47 -5.41 -5.22
C ASP A 18 -5.70 -5.89 -3.98
N GLY A 19 -4.79 -5.06 -3.44
CA GLY A 19 -3.92 -5.39 -2.31
C GLY A 19 -2.50 -5.81 -2.69
N THR A 20 -2.17 -5.95 -3.98
CA THR A 20 -0.88 -6.49 -4.45
C THR A 20 0.10 -5.43 -4.95
N THR A 21 -0.42 -4.28 -5.38
CA THR A 21 0.39 -3.15 -5.87
C THR A 21 0.90 -2.29 -4.72
N ASP A 22 1.84 -1.37 -4.99
CA ASP A 22 2.39 -0.50 -3.96
C ASP A 22 1.29 0.43 -3.40
N PRO A 23 0.98 0.35 -2.10
CA PRO A 23 -0.11 1.14 -1.50
C PRO A 23 0.22 2.63 -1.47
N MET A 24 1.50 3.02 -1.40
CA MET A 24 1.90 4.42 -1.41
C MET A 24 1.73 5.03 -2.79
N GLU A 25 2.06 4.27 -3.83
CA GLU A 25 1.82 4.69 -5.22
C GLU A 25 0.32 4.87 -5.50
N HIS A 26 -0.51 3.89 -5.09
CA HIS A 26 -1.97 3.99 -5.23
C HIS A 26 -2.53 5.22 -4.51
N LEU A 27 -2.11 5.42 -3.27
CA LEU A 27 -2.55 6.55 -2.46
C LEU A 27 -2.10 7.90 -3.05
N SER A 28 -0.88 8.00 -3.57
CA SER A 28 -0.39 9.21 -4.24
C SER A 28 -1.20 9.56 -5.49
N ARG A 29 -1.51 8.55 -6.33
CA ARG A 29 -2.38 8.73 -7.50
C ARG A 29 -3.77 9.24 -7.09
N PHE A 30 -4.32 8.68 -6.01
CA PHE A 30 -5.58 9.13 -5.45
C PHE A 30 -5.54 10.55 -4.92
N GLU A 31 -4.51 10.92 -4.15
CA GLU A 31 -4.37 12.26 -3.59
C GLU A 31 -4.24 13.32 -4.69
N ASN A 32 -3.51 13.04 -5.77
CA ASN A 32 -3.42 13.92 -6.93
C ASN A 32 -4.78 14.13 -7.59
N ALA A 33 -5.55 13.06 -7.78
CA ALA A 33 -6.88 13.16 -8.37
C ALA A 33 -7.87 13.88 -7.45
N ALA A 34 -7.83 13.58 -6.15
CA ALA A 34 -8.64 14.26 -5.14
C ALA A 34 -8.33 15.76 -5.07
N LEU A 35 -7.06 16.15 -5.25
CA LEU A 35 -6.64 17.54 -5.33
C LEU A 35 -7.22 18.23 -6.58
N LEU A 36 -7.14 17.58 -7.75
CA LEU A 36 -7.67 18.10 -9.01
C LEU A 36 -9.20 18.34 -8.93
N HIS A 37 -9.91 17.40 -8.30
CA HIS A 37 -11.36 17.50 -8.11
C HIS A 37 -11.77 18.27 -6.84
N ARG A 38 -10.81 18.78 -6.07
CA ARG A 38 -11.02 19.56 -4.82
C ARG A 38 -11.91 18.83 -3.81
N TYR A 39 -11.69 17.53 -3.62
CA TYR A 39 -12.47 16.71 -2.70
C TYR A 39 -12.26 17.12 -1.23
N THR A 40 -13.37 17.22 -0.49
CA THR A 40 -13.35 17.29 0.98
C THR A 40 -12.95 15.95 1.57
N ASP A 41 -12.52 15.91 2.83
CA ASP A 41 -12.07 14.65 3.46
C ASP A 41 -13.17 13.58 3.51
N GLY A 42 -14.44 13.96 3.71
CA GLY A 42 -15.56 13.02 3.63
C GLY A 42 -15.74 12.43 2.23
N ILE A 43 -15.60 13.24 1.19
CA ILE A 43 -15.65 12.77 -0.21
C ILE A 43 -14.44 11.87 -0.50
N LYS A 44 -13.24 12.24 -0.03
CA LYS A 44 -12.04 11.41 -0.20
C LYS A 44 -12.24 10.02 0.37
N CYS A 45 -12.77 9.88 1.59
CA CYS A 45 -13.03 8.56 2.17
C CYS A 45 -13.99 7.74 1.29
N ARG A 46 -15.11 8.32 0.87
CA ARG A 46 -16.12 7.60 0.07
C ARG A 46 -15.58 7.18 -1.31
N VAL A 47 -14.86 8.07 -1.99
CA VAL A 47 -14.30 7.79 -3.32
C VAL A 47 -13.08 6.87 -3.22
N PHE A 48 -12.29 6.92 -2.14
CA PHE A 48 -11.15 6.03 -1.99
C PHE A 48 -11.59 4.56 -1.87
N VAL A 49 -12.68 4.29 -1.14
CA VAL A 49 -13.26 2.94 -1.03
C VAL A 49 -13.69 2.40 -2.40
N THR A 50 -14.16 3.25 -3.32
CA THR A 50 -14.58 2.80 -4.65
C THR A 50 -13.40 2.34 -5.51
N THR A 51 -12.16 2.63 -5.09
CA THR A 51 -10.96 2.13 -5.77
C THR A 51 -10.51 0.76 -5.24
N PHE A 52 -11.14 0.21 -4.20
CA PHE A 52 -10.72 -1.07 -3.64
C PHE A 52 -11.36 -2.25 -4.36
N ALA A 53 -10.54 -3.28 -4.60
CA ALA A 53 -10.97 -4.56 -5.12
C ALA A 53 -10.42 -5.71 -4.25
N ARG A 54 -11.04 -6.88 -4.37
CA ARG A 54 -10.55 -8.15 -3.80
C ARG A 54 -10.13 -8.02 -2.33
N ALA A 55 -8.84 -8.20 -2.02
CA ALA A 55 -8.35 -8.20 -0.64
C ALA A 55 -8.51 -6.83 0.04
N ALA A 56 -8.40 -5.72 -0.71
CA ALA A 56 -8.62 -4.38 -0.17
C ALA A 56 -10.07 -4.13 0.22
N GLN A 57 -11.01 -4.62 -0.60
CA GLN A 57 -12.43 -4.51 -0.31
C GLN A 57 -12.85 -5.38 0.87
N GLN A 58 -12.30 -6.61 0.95
CA GLN A 58 -12.53 -7.51 2.10
C GLN A 58 -12.02 -6.90 3.41
N TRP A 59 -10.83 -6.31 3.40
CA TRP A 59 -10.28 -5.62 4.56
C TRP A 59 -11.16 -4.45 4.99
N PHE A 60 -11.61 -3.60 4.06
CA PHE A 60 -12.48 -2.48 4.39
C PHE A 60 -13.79 -2.93 5.06
N ASN A 61 -14.40 -4.00 4.57
CA ASN A 61 -15.62 -4.57 5.14
C ASN A 61 -15.44 -5.15 6.56
N GLN A 62 -14.20 -5.41 6.99
CA GLN A 62 -13.89 -5.92 8.34
C GLN A 62 -13.63 -4.79 9.35
N LEU A 63 -13.53 -3.53 8.90
CA LEU A 63 -13.32 -2.41 9.80
C LEU A 63 -14.57 -2.15 10.65
N PRO A 64 -14.41 -1.84 11.95
CA PRO A 64 -15.54 -1.49 12.78
C PRO A 64 -16.16 -0.17 12.32
N VAL A 65 -17.48 -0.05 12.49
CA VAL A 65 -18.21 1.19 12.19
C VAL A 65 -17.61 2.33 13.02
N GLY A 66 -17.27 3.43 12.36
CA GLY A 66 -16.63 4.58 13.01
C GLY A 66 -15.12 4.48 13.17
N ALA A 67 -14.46 3.46 12.63
CA ALA A 67 -12.99 3.37 12.62
C ALA A 67 -12.29 4.48 11.82
N ILE A 68 -13.03 5.15 10.93
CA ILE A 68 -12.52 6.19 10.04
C ILE A 68 -13.28 7.49 10.34
N GLY A 69 -12.66 8.39 11.09
CA GLY A 69 -13.20 9.73 11.36
C GLY A 69 -12.84 10.76 10.30
N ASN A 70 -11.68 10.60 9.64
CA ASN A 70 -11.20 11.50 8.60
C ASN A 70 -10.28 10.75 7.60
N PHE A 71 -9.89 11.44 6.53
CA PHE A 71 -9.06 10.83 5.49
C PHE A 71 -7.64 10.49 5.97
N GLN A 72 -7.08 11.25 6.93
CA GLN A 72 -5.75 10.96 7.47
C GLN A 72 -5.71 9.65 8.26
N GLU A 73 -6.71 9.40 9.09
CA GLU A 73 -6.89 8.12 9.80
C GLU A 73 -7.05 6.97 8.80
N PHE A 74 -7.87 7.18 7.76
CA PHE A 74 -8.06 6.16 6.73
C PHE A 74 -6.75 5.82 6.02
N ARG A 75 -5.98 6.85 5.62
CA ARG A 75 -4.66 6.71 5.02
C ARG A 75 -3.72 5.90 5.91
N SER A 76 -3.68 6.20 7.20
CA SER A 76 -2.82 5.50 8.16
C SER A 76 -3.19 4.02 8.27
N LEU A 77 -4.48 3.71 8.46
CA LEU A 77 -4.99 2.34 8.53
C LEU A 77 -4.70 1.54 7.24
N PHE A 78 -4.94 2.16 6.09
CA PHE A 78 -4.66 1.57 4.79
C PHE A 78 -3.17 1.24 4.63
N LEU A 79 -2.29 2.21 4.90
CA LEU A 79 -0.85 1.99 4.78
C LEU A 79 -0.33 0.97 5.79
N HIS A 80 -0.92 0.90 7.00
CA HIS A 80 -0.58 -0.08 8.01
C HIS A 80 -0.96 -1.50 7.56
N GLN A 81 -2.19 -1.69 7.07
CA GLN A 81 -2.69 -2.97 6.58
C GLN A 81 -1.85 -3.49 5.41
N PHE A 82 -1.60 -2.65 4.41
CA PHE A 82 -0.90 -3.02 3.19
C PHE A 82 0.61 -2.75 3.26
N ALA A 83 1.17 -2.45 4.43
CA ALA A 83 2.62 -2.28 4.59
C ALA A 83 3.39 -3.54 4.15
N SER A 84 2.78 -4.71 4.28
CA SER A 84 3.35 -6.01 3.90
C SER A 84 3.44 -6.22 2.39
N SER A 85 2.57 -5.62 1.56
CA SER A 85 2.73 -5.72 0.09
C SER A 85 4.02 -5.02 -0.38
N ARG A 86 4.48 -3.99 0.34
CA ARG A 86 5.81 -3.39 0.14
C ARG A 86 6.93 -4.37 0.49
N LYS A 87 6.78 -5.14 1.57
CA LYS A 87 7.78 -6.13 2.00
C LYS A 87 7.86 -7.28 1.00
N LEU A 88 6.71 -7.82 0.57
CA LEU A 88 6.64 -8.86 -0.46
C LEU A 88 7.31 -8.41 -1.76
N ARG A 89 7.02 -7.22 -2.30
CA ARG A 89 7.68 -6.70 -3.52
C ARG A 89 9.19 -6.53 -3.36
N LYS A 90 9.66 -5.97 -2.24
CA LYS A 90 11.11 -5.81 -1.98
C LYS A 90 11.79 -7.17 -1.89
N THR A 91 11.16 -8.12 -1.21
CA THR A 91 11.70 -9.47 -1.04
C THR A 91 11.65 -10.27 -2.34
N GLU A 92 10.55 -10.24 -3.10
CA GLU A 92 10.44 -10.90 -4.41
C GLU A 92 11.47 -10.36 -5.40
N LEU A 93 11.55 -9.03 -5.58
CA LEU A 93 12.55 -8.43 -6.47
C LEU A 93 13.99 -8.74 -6.04
N SER A 94 14.28 -8.87 -4.73
CA SER A 94 15.60 -9.32 -4.27
C SER A 94 15.84 -10.82 -4.45
N LEU A 95 14.81 -11.66 -4.29
CA LEU A 95 14.93 -13.12 -4.37
C LEU A 95 15.18 -13.57 -5.81
N PHE A 96 14.62 -12.87 -6.80
CA PHE A 96 14.87 -13.16 -8.22
C PHE A 96 16.30 -12.82 -8.68
N VAL A 97 17.07 -12.05 -7.91
CA VAL A 97 18.43 -11.61 -8.30
C VAL A 97 19.53 -12.56 -7.81
N VAL A 98 19.26 -13.44 -6.85
CA VAL A 98 20.29 -14.32 -6.28
C VAL A 98 20.11 -15.75 -6.79
N ARG A 99 20.46 -15.98 -8.06
CA ARG A 99 20.70 -17.34 -8.56
C ARG A 99 22.16 -17.70 -8.28
N GLN A 100 22.38 -18.79 -7.55
CA GLN A 100 23.71 -19.37 -7.40
C GLN A 100 24.27 -19.65 -8.80
N LYS A 101 25.45 -19.12 -9.10
CA LYS A 101 26.14 -19.42 -10.36
C LYS A 101 26.80 -20.80 -10.24
N ASP A 102 26.90 -21.54 -11.35
CA ASP A 102 27.43 -22.91 -11.37
C ASP A 102 28.85 -23.06 -10.80
N ASP A 103 29.62 -21.96 -10.76
CA ASP A 103 31.02 -21.92 -10.30
C ASP A 103 31.19 -21.22 -8.94
N GLU A 104 30.10 -20.96 -8.22
CA GLU A 104 30.15 -20.32 -6.90
C GLU A 104 30.03 -21.38 -5.78
N PRO A 105 31.06 -21.54 -4.93
CA PRO A 105 30.96 -22.43 -3.79
C PRO A 105 29.84 -21.96 -2.86
N LEU A 106 28.96 -22.89 -2.46
CA LEU A 106 27.76 -22.64 -1.65
C LEU A 106 27.99 -21.68 -0.46
N LYS A 107 29.18 -21.70 0.14
CA LYS A 107 29.57 -20.85 1.27
C LYS A 107 29.58 -19.35 0.95
N GLU A 108 29.97 -18.97 -0.27
CA GLU A 108 29.99 -17.56 -0.69
C GLU A 108 28.57 -17.10 -1.09
N TYR A 109 27.78 -17.97 -1.73
CA TYR A 109 26.35 -17.71 -1.98
C TYR A 109 25.57 -17.41 -0.69
N TYR A 110 25.80 -18.20 0.38
CA TYR A 110 25.17 -17.95 1.68
C TYR A 110 25.63 -16.62 2.30
N LYS A 111 26.90 -16.24 2.17
CA LYS A 111 27.38 -14.95 2.68
C LYS A 111 26.72 -13.79 1.96
N ASP A 112 26.63 -13.84 0.63
CA ASP A 112 26.02 -12.77 -0.16
C ASP A 112 24.51 -12.66 0.08
N LEU A 113 23.83 -13.80 0.22
CA LEU A 113 22.42 -13.84 0.60
C LEU A 113 22.19 -13.22 1.99
N ILE A 114 23.02 -13.55 2.98
CA ILE A 114 22.93 -13.02 4.35
C ILE A 114 23.30 -11.54 4.40
N LEU A 115 24.30 -11.09 3.63
CA LEU A 115 24.73 -9.69 3.53
C LEU A 115 23.68 -8.80 2.86
N GLN A 116 22.95 -9.31 1.86
CA GLN A 116 21.79 -8.61 1.30
C GLN A 116 20.63 -8.53 2.29
N HIS A 117 20.40 -9.59 3.07
CA HIS A 117 19.31 -9.64 4.04
C HIS A 117 19.52 -8.72 5.27
N TRP A 118 20.78 -8.50 5.68
CA TRP A 118 21.12 -7.70 6.88
C TRP A 118 21.34 -6.20 6.62
N LYS A 119 21.13 -5.69 5.39
CA LYS A 119 21.36 -4.28 5.04
C LYS A 119 20.29 -3.28 5.53
N CYS A 120 19.32 -3.69 6.35
CA CYS A 120 18.40 -2.76 7.02
C CYS A 120 18.91 -2.44 8.45
N PRO A 121 19.09 -1.16 8.81
CA PRO A 121 19.64 -0.78 10.11
C PRO A 121 18.69 -1.19 11.24
N LEU A 122 19.22 -1.96 12.19
CA LEU A 122 18.54 -2.28 13.44
C LEU A 122 18.23 -0.96 14.19
N PRO A 123 17.01 -0.77 14.74
CA PRO A 123 16.75 0.36 15.60
C PRO A 123 17.65 0.28 16.84
N HIS A 124 18.47 1.31 17.03
CA HIS A 124 19.27 1.49 18.24
C HIS A 124 18.32 1.52 19.45
N LYS A 125 18.48 0.54 20.34
CA LYS A 125 17.92 0.60 21.68
C LYS A 125 18.87 1.45 22.52
N ASN A 126 18.38 2.61 22.97
CA ASN A 126 18.81 3.24 24.22
C ASN A 126 17.65 3.11 25.20
#